data_AF-A0A356R8F5-F1
#
_entry.id   AF-A0A356R8F5-F1
#
_cell.length_a   1.000
_cell.length_b   1.000
_cell.length_c   1.000
_cell.angle_alpha   90.00
_cell.angle_beta   90.00
_cell.angle_gamma   90.00
#
_symmetry.space_group_name_H-M   'P 1'
#
loop_
_entity.id
_entity.type
_entity.pdbx_description
1 polymer ?
#
loop_
_entity_poly.entity_id
_entity_poly.type
_entity_poly.pdbx_seq_one_letter_code
_entity_poly.pdbx_strand_id
1 'polypeptide(L)'
;MSTLEAALESRILVLDGAMGTMIQAHNLSEGDFRGTRFMDHACDVKGNNDLLSLTQPKIIEDIHVQYLQVGADIIETNTFNSNAISLADYQMEDLAYDLNLAGAQLAKRAVGRVQAEKPGRTCWVAGALGPTNRTASMSPDVNNPAFRAVTFDDLAAAYYDQVRGLVEGGADLLLVETIFDTLNAKAAFYAIAQYSEEVHRQFPIMASVTITDLSGRTLSGQLIEAFWNSISHANLLSVGINCALGAKQMRPYIEELSKVAPVYISCYPNAGLPNAFGGFDETPERMGADLRDFASQGWVNIVGGCCGSTPEHIRAIAGGVKDYAPHKKTHVPRLTRLSGFEPLTIRPEGNFVNIGERTNVTGSPKFSKLILNGNLEEALAVARQQVEGGAQIIDVNMDEGLLDSQKAMVEFLNLIGSEPDIARVPIMIDSSKWSVIEAGLKCIQGKGVVNSISLKEGEDQFLEQARKIRRFGAAVVVMAFDETGQADTLDRKVEICTRAYRLLTEKLNFPPEDIIFDPNILT
;
A
#
# COMPACT_ATOMS: atom_id res chain seq x y z
N MET A 1 -13.42 9.67 -18.61
CA MET A 1 -11.98 9.35 -18.75
C MET A 1 -11.20 10.63 -18.61
N SER A 2 -10.29 10.68 -17.64
CA SER A 2 -9.43 11.85 -17.41
C SER A 2 -8.44 12.04 -18.57
N THR A 3 -7.83 13.23 -18.67
CA THR A 3 -6.77 13.49 -19.67
C THR A 3 -5.54 12.60 -19.45
N LEU A 4 -5.26 12.22 -18.21
CA LEU A 4 -4.18 11.30 -17.83
C LEU A 4 -4.47 9.86 -18.32
N GLU A 5 -5.67 9.34 -18.06
CA GLU A 5 -6.05 7.99 -18.53
C GLU A 5 -6.01 7.90 -20.06
N ALA A 6 -6.53 8.92 -20.76
CA ALA A 6 -6.46 8.96 -22.23
C ALA A 6 -5.00 8.95 -22.72
N ALA A 7 -4.09 9.63 -22.00
CA ALA A 7 -2.67 9.61 -22.34
C ALA A 7 -2.06 8.21 -22.13
N LEU A 8 -2.34 7.55 -20.99
CA LEU A 8 -1.88 6.19 -20.67
C LEU A 8 -2.36 5.11 -21.65
N GLU A 9 -3.53 5.30 -22.26
CA GLU A 9 -4.04 4.41 -23.31
C GLU A 9 -3.38 4.65 -24.67
N SER A 10 -2.94 5.89 -24.92
CA SER A 10 -2.37 6.29 -26.20
C SER A 10 -0.86 6.04 -26.32
N ARG A 11 -0.12 6.15 -25.21
CA ARG A 11 1.35 6.10 -25.18
C ARG A 11 1.88 5.73 -23.81
N ILE A 12 3.13 5.30 -23.75
CA ILE A 12 3.88 5.14 -22.50
C ILE A 12 4.23 6.54 -21.96
N LEU A 13 3.92 6.79 -20.69
CA LEU A 13 4.28 8.02 -20.00
C LEU A 13 5.64 7.88 -19.30
N VAL A 14 6.36 9.00 -19.20
CA VAL A 14 7.67 9.05 -18.54
C VAL A 14 7.54 9.74 -17.18
N LEU A 15 7.81 9.02 -16.11
CA LEU A 15 8.04 9.56 -14.76
C LEU A 15 9.47 10.14 -14.69
N ASP A 16 9.71 11.08 -13.77
CA ASP A 16 11.02 11.69 -13.61
C ASP A 16 12.06 10.76 -12.94
N GLY A 17 13.16 11.35 -12.50
CA GLY A 17 14.27 10.66 -11.86
C GLY A 17 14.46 11.09 -10.41
N ALA A 18 15.58 10.70 -9.81
CA ALA A 18 15.83 10.94 -8.40
C ALA A 18 16.06 12.43 -8.04
N MET A 19 15.07 13.04 -7.38
CA MET A 19 15.19 14.33 -6.70
C MET A 19 16.38 14.37 -5.74
N GLY A 20 16.54 13.33 -4.90
CA GLY A 20 17.64 13.25 -3.93
C GLY A 20 19.03 13.26 -4.58
N THR A 21 19.22 12.55 -5.71
CA THR A 21 20.48 12.54 -6.47
C THR A 21 20.79 13.93 -7.02
N MET A 22 19.79 14.65 -7.52
CA MET A 22 19.97 16.01 -8.03
C MET A 22 20.30 17.01 -6.91
N ILE A 23 19.65 16.90 -5.74
CA ILE A 23 19.95 17.74 -4.56
C ILE A 23 21.39 17.53 -4.09
N GLN A 24 21.87 16.29 -4.04
CA GLN A 24 23.24 15.97 -3.60
C GLN A 24 24.31 16.67 -4.45
N ALA A 25 24.07 16.87 -5.75
CA ALA A 25 24.99 17.56 -6.65
C ALA A 25 25.21 19.05 -6.29
N HIS A 26 24.30 19.67 -5.54
CA HIS A 26 24.43 21.05 -5.08
C HIS A 26 25.34 21.22 -3.85
N ASN A 27 25.77 20.12 -3.20
CA ASN A 27 26.68 20.15 -2.04
C ASN A 27 26.23 21.09 -0.90
N LEU A 28 24.93 21.11 -0.60
CA LEU A 28 24.34 22.01 0.38
C LEU A 28 24.88 21.78 1.81
N SER A 29 25.04 22.88 2.54
CA SER A 29 25.47 22.93 3.94
C SER A 29 24.27 22.91 4.90
N GLU A 30 24.52 22.67 6.18
CA GLU A 30 23.49 22.76 7.24
C GLU A 30 22.74 24.11 7.21
N GLY A 31 23.46 25.22 6.99
CA GLY A 31 22.86 26.55 6.89
C GLY A 31 21.89 26.69 5.71
N ASP A 32 22.16 25.99 4.60
CA ASP A 32 21.26 25.99 3.44
C ASP A 32 19.96 25.22 3.74
N PHE A 33 20.06 24.08 4.44
CA PHE A 33 18.89 23.30 4.87
C PHE A 33 18.02 24.08 5.85
N ARG A 34 18.63 24.76 6.83
CA ARG A 34 17.91 25.60 7.82
C ARG A 34 17.25 26.82 7.18
N GLY A 35 17.89 27.40 6.16
CA GLY A 35 17.49 28.69 5.60
C GLY A 35 17.37 29.75 6.70
N THR A 36 16.50 30.75 6.48
CA THR A 36 16.23 31.79 7.49
C THR A 36 15.20 31.35 8.55
N ARG A 37 14.25 30.49 8.18
CA ARG A 37 13.12 30.08 9.05
C ARG A 37 13.57 29.17 10.21
N PHE A 38 14.64 28.40 10.05
CA PHE A 38 15.05 27.36 11.00
C PHE A 38 16.50 27.53 11.49
N MET A 39 17.04 28.75 11.47
CA MET A 39 18.42 29.02 11.89
C MET A 39 18.70 28.50 13.31
N ASP A 40 17.78 28.76 14.24
CA ASP A 40 17.91 28.41 15.66
C ASP A 40 17.28 27.05 16.02
N HIS A 41 17.01 26.17 15.03
CA HIS A 41 16.44 24.85 15.29
C HIS A 41 17.36 23.98 16.18
N ALA A 42 16.79 23.18 17.06
CA ALA A 42 17.51 22.56 18.17
C ALA A 42 18.50 21.44 17.76
N CYS A 43 18.28 20.80 16.62
CA CYS A 43 19.12 19.71 16.10
C CYS A 43 19.51 19.96 14.64
N ASP A 44 20.47 19.18 14.13
CA ASP A 44 20.88 19.22 12.73
C ASP A 44 19.75 18.75 11.80
N VAL A 45 19.56 19.46 10.68
CA VAL A 45 18.49 19.19 9.71
C VAL A 45 19.02 18.83 8.32
N LYS A 46 20.33 18.86 8.11
CA LYS A 46 20.96 18.38 6.89
C LYS A 46 20.63 16.90 6.65
N GLY A 47 20.13 16.62 5.45
CA GLY A 47 19.62 15.31 5.07
C GLY A 47 18.09 15.29 4.96
N ASN A 48 17.40 16.24 5.57
CA ASN A 48 15.96 16.45 5.36
C ASN A 48 15.72 17.17 4.01
N ASN A 49 15.81 16.42 2.91
CA ASN A 49 15.68 16.96 1.55
C ASN A 49 14.31 17.61 1.31
N ASP A 50 13.26 17.09 1.93
CA ASP A 50 11.90 17.64 1.87
C ASP A 50 11.84 19.09 2.37
N LEU A 51 12.62 19.44 3.40
CA LEU A 51 12.70 20.79 3.97
C LEU A 51 13.12 21.85 2.95
N LEU A 52 13.89 21.46 1.94
CA LEU A 52 14.35 22.34 0.87
C LEU A 52 13.19 22.89 0.02
N SER A 53 12.01 22.27 0.06
CA SER A 53 10.79 22.83 -0.53
C SER A 53 10.40 24.18 0.12
N LEU A 54 10.77 24.40 1.37
CA LEU A 54 10.56 25.67 2.09
C LEU A 54 11.80 26.56 2.08
N THR A 55 12.99 25.99 2.26
CA THR A 55 14.22 26.77 2.49
C THR A 55 15.01 27.06 1.23
N GLN A 56 14.93 26.18 0.21
CA GLN A 56 15.59 26.33 -1.08
C GLN A 56 14.62 26.11 -2.27
N PRO A 57 13.45 26.78 -2.30
CA PRO A 57 12.37 26.48 -3.24
C PRO A 57 12.82 26.59 -4.70
N LYS A 58 13.71 27.54 -5.03
CA LYS A 58 14.21 27.71 -6.38
C LYS A 58 15.00 26.48 -6.88
N ILE A 59 15.82 25.88 -6.02
CA ILE A 59 16.61 24.69 -6.39
C ILE A 59 15.66 23.54 -6.74
N ILE A 60 14.66 23.29 -5.90
CA ILE A 60 13.67 22.24 -6.11
C ILE A 60 12.85 22.47 -7.39
N GLU A 61 12.37 23.69 -7.62
CA GLU A 61 11.66 24.04 -8.86
C GLU A 61 12.52 23.83 -10.11
N ASP A 62 13.79 24.27 -10.07
CA ASP A 62 14.72 24.13 -11.19
C ASP A 62 15.07 22.65 -11.46
N ILE A 63 15.10 21.76 -10.45
CA ILE A 63 15.26 20.32 -10.64
C ILE A 63 14.07 19.72 -11.38
N HIS A 64 12.83 20.04 -10.98
CA HIS A 64 11.64 19.58 -11.70
C HIS A 64 11.65 20.06 -13.17
N VAL A 65 12.02 21.32 -13.41
CA VAL A 65 12.14 21.87 -14.76
C VAL A 65 13.16 21.08 -15.60
N GLN A 66 14.30 20.67 -15.01
CA GLN A 66 15.30 19.86 -15.72
C GLN A 66 14.74 18.52 -16.20
N TYR A 67 14.01 17.80 -15.35
CA TYR A 67 13.38 16.53 -15.74
C TYR A 67 12.26 16.72 -16.78
N LEU A 68 11.41 17.73 -16.58
CA LEU A 68 10.39 18.09 -17.56
C LEU A 68 11.05 18.42 -18.91
N GLN A 69 12.13 19.20 -18.96
CA GLN A 69 12.75 19.60 -20.23
C GLN A 69 13.26 18.43 -21.07
N VAL A 70 13.67 17.32 -20.43
CA VAL A 70 14.25 16.14 -21.10
C VAL A 70 13.25 15.05 -21.47
N GLY A 71 11.98 15.16 -21.07
CA GLY A 71 10.93 14.27 -21.54
C GLY A 71 10.00 13.71 -20.48
N ALA A 72 10.18 14.04 -19.19
CA ALA A 72 9.22 13.62 -18.16
C ALA A 72 7.81 14.18 -18.46
N ASP A 73 6.82 13.31 -18.37
CA ASP A 73 5.39 13.60 -18.43
C ASP A 73 4.80 13.77 -17.04
N ILE A 74 5.29 12.98 -16.08
CA ILE A 74 4.91 13.02 -14.67
C ILE A 74 6.15 13.39 -13.86
N ILE A 75 6.01 14.32 -12.93
CA ILE A 75 7.04 14.61 -11.93
C ILE A 75 6.52 14.31 -10.53
N GLU A 76 7.37 13.74 -9.70
CA GLU A 76 7.10 13.50 -8.28
C GLU A 76 7.31 14.79 -7.47
N THR A 77 6.51 15.03 -6.44
CA THR A 77 6.76 16.13 -5.50
C THR A 77 7.94 15.79 -4.59
N ASN A 78 8.70 16.80 -4.16
CA ASN A 78 9.76 16.64 -3.15
C ASN A 78 9.17 16.45 -1.74
N THR A 79 8.48 15.32 -1.51
CA THR A 79 7.65 15.06 -0.32
C THR A 79 7.76 13.63 0.21
N PHE A 80 8.77 12.87 -0.22
CA PHE A 80 8.96 11.47 0.15
C PHE A 80 8.93 11.22 1.67
N ASN A 81 9.53 12.11 2.46
CA ASN A 81 9.57 12.03 3.93
C ASN A 81 8.72 13.11 4.62
N SER A 82 7.84 13.79 3.90
CA SER A 82 6.98 14.86 4.43
C SER A 82 5.81 14.31 5.25
N ASN A 83 6.09 13.50 6.27
CA ASN A 83 5.12 12.95 7.18
C ASN A 83 5.66 13.08 8.62
N ALA A 84 4.76 13.17 9.61
CA ALA A 84 5.16 13.41 11.00
C ALA A 84 6.13 12.35 11.55
N ILE A 85 6.01 11.10 11.12
CA ILE A 85 6.85 9.98 11.59
C ILE A 85 8.30 10.15 11.12
N SER A 86 8.52 10.41 9.84
CA SER A 86 9.87 10.67 9.30
C SER A 86 10.44 11.99 9.83
N LEU A 87 9.62 13.03 9.98
CA LEU A 87 10.06 14.34 10.45
C LEU A 87 10.44 14.38 11.93
N ALA A 88 10.01 13.38 12.72
CA ALA A 88 10.40 13.24 14.12
C ALA A 88 11.92 13.06 14.31
N ASP A 89 12.63 12.46 13.33
CA ASP A 89 14.10 12.38 13.36
C ASP A 89 14.77 13.76 13.38
N TYR A 90 14.05 14.79 12.91
CA TYR A 90 14.48 16.18 12.86
C TYR A 90 13.68 17.10 13.81
N GLN A 91 12.80 16.57 14.67
CA GLN A 91 11.90 17.36 15.55
C GLN A 91 11.07 18.40 14.77
N MET A 92 10.51 18.00 13.62
CA MET A 92 9.79 18.86 12.67
C MET A 92 8.41 18.33 12.29
N GLU A 93 7.79 17.53 13.16
CA GLU A 93 6.52 16.83 12.92
C GLU A 93 5.41 17.78 12.46
N ASP A 94 5.33 18.97 13.07
CA ASP A 94 4.34 20.01 12.78
C ASP A 94 4.43 20.58 11.35
N LEU A 95 5.53 20.33 10.62
CA LEU A 95 5.74 20.82 9.26
C LEU A 95 5.20 19.88 8.18
N ALA A 96 4.67 18.70 8.53
CA ALA A 96 4.23 17.70 7.55
C ALA A 96 3.27 18.29 6.49
N TYR A 97 2.21 18.98 6.93
CA TYR A 97 1.27 19.62 6.00
C TYR A 97 1.93 20.71 5.14
N ASP A 98 2.68 21.64 5.77
CA ASP A 98 3.35 22.76 5.09
C ASP A 98 4.32 22.30 4.00
N LEU A 99 5.08 21.24 4.28
CA LEU A 99 6.06 20.67 3.35
C LEU A 99 5.38 20.06 2.12
N ASN A 100 4.28 19.31 2.32
CA ASN A 100 3.50 18.74 1.23
C ASN A 100 2.85 19.82 0.36
N LEU A 101 2.25 20.83 1.01
CA LEU A 101 1.64 21.96 0.32
C LEU A 101 2.69 22.68 -0.55
N ALA A 102 3.85 23.02 0.01
CA ALA A 102 4.91 23.70 -0.70
C ALA A 102 5.52 22.85 -1.83
N GLY A 103 5.77 21.57 -1.56
CA GLY A 103 6.31 20.61 -2.54
C GLY A 103 5.40 20.45 -3.76
N ALA A 104 4.10 20.28 -3.55
CA ALA A 104 3.12 20.22 -4.63
C ALA A 104 3.03 21.54 -5.41
N GLN A 105 3.00 22.68 -4.74
CA GLN A 105 2.97 23.99 -5.41
C GLN A 105 4.22 24.25 -6.26
N LEU A 106 5.40 23.85 -5.78
CA LEU A 106 6.66 23.94 -6.52
C LEU A 106 6.62 23.13 -7.81
N ALA A 107 6.21 21.86 -7.72
CA ALA A 107 6.04 21.00 -8.88
C ALA A 107 5.02 21.57 -9.88
N LYS A 108 3.89 22.12 -9.41
CA LYS A 108 2.91 22.79 -10.28
C LYS A 108 3.44 24.05 -10.95
N ARG A 109 4.28 24.84 -10.26
CA ARG A 109 4.96 25.99 -10.89
C ARG A 109 5.93 25.55 -11.98
N ALA A 110 6.71 24.50 -11.75
CA ALA A 110 7.61 23.93 -12.75
C ALA A 110 6.86 23.45 -13.99
N VAL A 111 5.72 22.75 -13.81
CA VAL A 111 4.83 22.37 -14.91
C VAL A 111 4.32 23.60 -15.65
N GLY A 112 3.80 24.61 -14.93
CA GLY A 112 3.30 25.85 -15.54
C GLY A 112 4.37 26.58 -16.37
N ARG A 113 5.61 26.64 -15.88
CA ARG A 113 6.75 27.23 -16.60
C ARG A 113 7.03 26.48 -17.91
N VAL A 114 7.13 25.15 -17.88
CA VAL A 114 7.40 24.36 -19.08
C VAL A 114 6.23 24.40 -20.07
N GLN A 115 4.99 24.44 -19.59
CA GLN A 115 3.81 24.58 -20.46
C GLN A 115 3.73 25.96 -21.14
N ALA A 116 4.17 27.03 -20.46
CA ALA A 116 4.30 28.35 -21.07
C ALA A 116 5.37 28.38 -22.17
N GLU A 117 6.50 27.67 -21.97
CA GLU A 117 7.57 27.53 -22.97
C GLU A 117 7.18 26.62 -24.15
N LYS A 118 6.35 25.60 -23.90
CA LYS A 118 5.91 24.61 -24.89
C LYS A 118 4.37 24.45 -24.88
N PRO A 119 3.62 25.41 -25.47
CA PRO A 119 2.17 25.35 -25.53
C PRO A 119 1.68 24.04 -26.15
N GLY A 120 0.75 23.35 -25.48
CA GLY A 120 0.20 22.06 -25.91
C GLY A 120 0.85 20.85 -25.26
N ARG A 121 1.97 21.01 -24.55
CA ARG A 121 2.51 19.95 -23.69
C ARG A 121 1.67 19.82 -22.42
N THR A 122 1.24 18.61 -22.10
CA THR A 122 0.56 18.31 -20.82
C THR A 122 1.49 17.50 -19.95
N CYS A 123 1.64 17.92 -18.70
CA CYS A 123 2.42 17.23 -17.68
C CYS A 123 1.60 17.17 -16.39
N TRP A 124 1.88 16.19 -15.54
CA TRP A 124 1.15 15.93 -14.31
C TRP A 124 2.09 15.89 -13.11
N VAL A 125 1.59 16.26 -11.94
CA VAL A 125 2.31 16.22 -10.66
C VAL A 125 1.78 15.07 -9.83
N ALA A 126 2.65 14.10 -9.55
CA ALA A 126 2.39 13.03 -8.59
C ALA A 126 2.80 13.47 -7.19
N GLY A 127 1.82 13.57 -6.29
CA GLY A 127 2.08 13.78 -4.87
C GLY A 127 2.70 12.52 -4.27
N ALA A 128 4.00 12.53 -4.01
CA ALA A 128 4.76 11.39 -3.50
C ALA A 128 4.52 11.20 -1.99
N LEU A 129 4.11 9.99 -1.61
CA LEU A 129 4.01 9.49 -0.25
C LEU A 129 5.00 8.33 -0.10
N GLY A 130 6.13 8.61 0.56
CA GLY A 130 7.11 7.57 0.90
C GLY A 130 6.66 6.71 2.09
N PRO A 131 7.34 5.59 2.36
CA PRO A 131 6.87 4.54 3.27
C PRO A 131 7.09 4.84 4.77
N THR A 132 7.58 6.04 5.12
CA THR A 132 8.16 6.41 6.44
C THR A 132 9.48 5.69 6.77
N ASN A 133 10.04 5.96 7.95
CA ASN A 133 11.22 5.26 8.51
C ASN A 133 10.84 4.14 9.51
N ARG A 134 9.55 3.79 9.66
CA ARG A 134 9.05 2.77 10.59
C ARG A 134 8.25 1.68 9.88
N THR A 135 8.21 0.47 10.45
CA THR A 135 7.41 -0.67 9.97
C THR A 135 6.24 -0.93 10.92
N ALA A 136 5.04 -1.15 10.39
CA ALA A 136 3.90 -1.60 11.18
C ALA A 136 3.75 -3.13 11.19
N SER A 137 4.27 -3.84 10.18
CA SER A 137 4.14 -5.30 10.10
C SER A 137 5.28 -6.04 10.81
N MET A 138 6.41 -5.40 11.06
CA MET A 138 7.63 -6.00 11.60
C MET A 138 8.05 -5.35 12.92
N SER A 139 8.60 -6.15 13.82
CA SER A 139 9.20 -5.65 15.06
C SER A 139 10.62 -5.13 14.82
N PRO A 140 10.98 -3.94 15.32
CA PRO A 140 12.36 -3.49 15.37
C PRO A 140 13.13 -4.07 16.57
N ASP A 141 12.45 -4.74 17.52
CA ASP A 141 13.07 -5.38 18.68
C ASP A 141 13.15 -6.90 18.47
N VAL A 142 14.36 -7.39 18.27
CA VAL A 142 14.65 -8.82 18.05
C VAL A 142 14.22 -9.70 19.24
N ASN A 143 14.14 -9.15 20.45
CA ASN A 143 13.74 -9.89 21.65
C ASN A 143 12.22 -9.87 21.89
N ASN A 144 11.49 -9.00 21.18
CA ASN A 144 10.04 -8.90 21.29
C ASN A 144 9.40 -8.87 19.89
N PRO A 145 9.14 -10.04 19.28
CA PRO A 145 8.54 -10.12 17.94
C PRO A 145 7.13 -9.50 17.86
N ALA A 146 6.42 -9.35 18.99
CA ALA A 146 5.10 -8.73 19.04
C ALA A 146 5.16 -7.18 19.04
N PHE A 147 6.30 -6.59 19.40
CA PHE A 147 6.45 -5.15 19.52
C PHE A 147 6.33 -4.45 18.16
N ARG A 148 5.75 -3.25 18.15
CA ARG A 148 5.69 -2.34 17.00
C ARG A 148 6.05 -0.94 17.45
N ALA A 149 6.97 -0.28 16.73
CA ALA A 149 7.37 1.09 17.04
C ALA A 149 6.38 2.14 16.54
N VAL A 150 5.44 1.74 15.68
CA VAL A 150 4.38 2.58 15.14
C VAL A 150 3.11 1.74 14.99
N THR A 151 1.95 2.34 15.14
CA THR A 151 0.66 1.69 14.91
C THR A 151 0.07 2.06 13.56
N PHE A 152 -0.92 1.30 13.11
CA PHE A 152 -1.69 1.64 11.91
C PHE A 152 -2.35 3.02 12.01
N ASP A 153 -2.85 3.38 13.19
CA ASP A 153 -3.52 4.66 13.41
C ASP A 153 -2.54 5.83 13.35
N ASP A 154 -1.32 5.68 13.89
CA ASP A 154 -0.26 6.69 13.77
C ASP A 154 0.09 6.95 12.29
N LEU A 155 0.25 5.86 11.51
CA LEU A 155 0.52 5.94 10.07
C LEU A 155 -0.64 6.58 9.32
N ALA A 156 -1.88 6.17 9.58
CA ALA A 156 -3.06 6.70 8.92
C ALA A 156 -3.21 8.21 9.20
N ALA A 157 -2.95 8.66 10.43
CA ALA A 157 -2.96 10.08 10.78
C ALA A 157 -1.85 10.86 10.04
N ALA A 158 -0.62 10.34 10.06
CA ALA A 158 0.50 10.99 9.38
C ALA A 158 0.30 11.10 7.86
N TYR A 159 -0.22 10.03 7.23
CA TYR A 159 -0.55 10.05 5.81
C TYR A 159 -1.75 10.95 5.51
N TYR A 160 -2.75 11.06 6.39
CA TYR A 160 -3.90 11.93 6.18
C TYR A 160 -3.45 13.40 6.05
N ASP A 161 -2.58 13.89 6.92
CA ASP A 161 -2.04 15.25 6.82
C ASP A 161 -1.21 15.47 5.56
N GLN A 162 -0.43 14.46 5.18
CA GLN A 162 0.33 14.49 3.93
C GLN A 162 -0.60 14.57 2.70
N VAL A 163 -1.62 13.71 2.61
CA VAL A 163 -2.61 13.72 1.52
C VAL A 163 -3.30 15.08 1.43
N ARG A 164 -3.72 15.64 2.57
CA ARG A 164 -4.37 16.95 2.62
C ARG A 164 -3.47 18.04 2.03
N GLY A 165 -2.21 18.12 2.47
CA GLY A 165 -1.24 19.09 1.94
C GLY A 165 -0.97 18.92 0.44
N LEU A 166 -0.80 17.68 -0.03
CA LEU A 166 -0.54 17.38 -1.45
C LEU A 166 -1.72 17.78 -2.34
N VAL A 167 -2.94 17.43 -1.94
CA VAL A 167 -4.15 17.74 -2.72
C VAL A 167 -4.41 19.24 -2.75
N GLU A 168 -4.32 19.92 -1.61
CA GLU A 168 -4.51 21.38 -1.54
C GLU A 168 -3.39 22.15 -2.27
N GLY A 169 -2.18 21.58 -2.34
CA GLY A 169 -1.07 22.11 -3.12
C GLY A 169 -1.20 21.91 -4.63
N GLY A 170 -2.21 21.13 -5.06
CA GLY A 170 -2.59 20.99 -6.47
C GLY A 170 -1.99 19.78 -7.18
N ALA A 171 -1.56 18.74 -6.45
CA ALA A 171 -1.16 17.47 -7.06
C ALA A 171 -2.29 16.90 -7.94
N ASP A 172 -1.93 16.35 -9.10
CA ASP A 172 -2.88 15.82 -10.08
C ASP A 172 -3.27 14.36 -9.78
N LEU A 173 -2.36 13.64 -9.10
CA LEU A 173 -2.49 12.25 -8.67
C LEU A 173 -1.65 12.03 -7.40
N LEU A 174 -1.91 10.94 -6.69
CA LEU A 174 -1.16 10.53 -5.49
C LEU A 174 -0.34 9.28 -5.79
N LEU A 175 0.89 9.21 -5.29
CA LEU A 175 1.81 8.11 -5.51
C LEU A 175 2.30 7.57 -4.16
N VAL A 176 1.78 6.39 -3.77
CA VAL A 176 2.30 5.64 -2.62
C VAL A 176 3.44 4.76 -3.11
N GLU A 177 4.68 5.12 -2.80
CA GLU A 177 5.86 4.52 -3.45
C GLU A 177 6.88 3.95 -2.47
N THR A 178 7.82 3.17 -3.03
CA THR A 178 8.86 2.47 -2.28
C THR A 178 8.26 1.65 -1.13
N ILE A 179 7.12 1.00 -1.39
CA ILE A 179 6.40 0.22 -0.38
C ILE A 179 7.27 -0.97 0.00
N PHE A 180 7.93 -0.88 1.15
CA PHE A 180 8.66 -2.00 1.76
C PHE A 180 7.76 -2.82 2.71
N ASP A 181 6.76 -2.16 3.31
CA ASP A 181 5.79 -2.74 4.23
C ASP A 181 4.37 -2.46 3.72
N THR A 182 3.67 -3.52 3.34
CA THR A 182 2.30 -3.42 2.80
C THR A 182 1.29 -2.90 3.82
N LEU A 183 1.51 -3.11 5.13
CA LEU A 183 0.63 -2.58 6.16
C LEU A 183 0.73 -1.04 6.24
N ASN A 184 1.93 -0.49 6.03
CA ASN A 184 2.11 0.95 5.89
C ASN A 184 1.34 1.50 4.68
N ALA A 185 1.45 0.82 3.54
CA ALA A 185 0.71 1.23 2.34
C ALA A 185 -0.80 1.15 2.54
N LYS A 186 -1.31 0.12 3.24
CA LYS A 186 -2.73 0.03 3.62
C LYS A 186 -3.16 1.20 4.50
N ALA A 187 -2.32 1.67 5.42
CA ALA A 187 -2.59 2.88 6.20
C ALA A 187 -2.64 4.14 5.32
N ALA A 188 -1.75 4.26 4.33
CA ALA A 188 -1.80 5.35 3.34
C ALA A 188 -3.09 5.30 2.51
N PHE A 189 -3.47 4.13 1.98
CA PHE A 189 -4.71 3.99 1.21
C PHE A 189 -5.96 4.24 2.07
N TYR A 190 -5.93 3.85 3.34
CA TYR A 190 -6.98 4.17 4.30
C TYR A 190 -7.13 5.69 4.47
N ALA A 191 -6.02 6.41 4.66
CA ALA A 191 -6.00 7.86 4.78
C ALA A 191 -6.50 8.57 3.50
N ILE A 192 -6.07 8.10 2.33
CA ILE A 192 -6.54 8.61 1.03
C ILE A 192 -8.05 8.39 0.88
N ALA A 193 -8.55 7.20 1.21
CA ALA A 193 -9.97 6.88 1.13
C ALA A 193 -10.80 7.76 2.09
N GLN A 194 -10.33 7.93 3.33
CA GLN A 194 -10.98 8.80 4.31
C GLN A 194 -11.06 10.24 3.78
N TYR A 195 -9.93 10.82 3.35
CA TYR A 195 -9.91 12.18 2.83
C TYR A 195 -10.80 12.33 1.59
N SER A 196 -10.77 11.36 0.67
CA SER A 196 -11.60 11.33 -0.54
C SER A 196 -13.11 11.36 -0.22
N GLU A 197 -13.52 10.63 0.82
CA GLU A 197 -14.91 10.64 1.30
C GLU A 197 -15.30 12.01 1.87
N GLU A 198 -14.44 12.61 2.70
CA GLU A 198 -14.67 13.90 3.35
C GLU A 198 -14.79 15.05 2.35
N VAL A 199 -13.94 15.08 1.31
CA VAL A 199 -13.99 16.11 0.27
C VAL A 199 -14.87 15.74 -0.92
N HIS A 200 -15.54 14.58 -0.87
CA HIS A 200 -16.39 14.04 -1.94
C HIS A 200 -15.71 14.03 -3.33
N ARG A 201 -14.42 13.70 -3.38
CA ARG A 201 -13.61 13.68 -4.59
C ARG A 201 -12.73 12.44 -4.62
N GLN A 202 -12.70 11.77 -5.76
CA GLN A 202 -11.77 10.67 -6.02
C GLN A 202 -10.49 11.21 -6.66
N PHE A 203 -9.36 10.60 -6.30
CA PHE A 203 -8.05 10.94 -6.84
C PHE A 203 -7.47 9.72 -7.57
N PRO A 204 -6.76 9.90 -8.70
CA PRO A 204 -5.97 8.82 -9.26
C PRO A 204 -4.84 8.45 -8.31
N ILE A 205 -4.69 7.16 -8.01
CA ILE A 205 -3.70 6.64 -7.06
C ILE A 205 -2.74 5.70 -7.80
N MET A 206 -1.45 5.97 -7.71
CA MET A 206 -0.40 5.04 -8.09
C MET A 206 0.14 4.34 -6.85
N ALA A 207 0.46 3.06 -6.97
CA ALA A 207 1.17 2.30 -5.95
C ALA A 207 2.46 1.73 -6.54
N SER A 208 3.58 1.79 -5.81
CA SER A 208 4.82 1.18 -6.26
C SER A 208 5.52 0.44 -5.12
N VAL A 209 5.75 -0.85 -5.33
CA VAL A 209 6.41 -1.74 -4.37
C VAL A 209 7.91 -1.76 -4.59
N THR A 210 8.65 -1.99 -3.51
CA THR A 210 10.08 -2.28 -3.62
C THR A 210 10.36 -3.74 -3.26
N ILE A 211 11.18 -4.41 -4.07
CA ILE A 211 11.60 -5.79 -3.86
C ILE A 211 13.05 -5.74 -3.41
N THR A 212 13.32 -6.23 -2.21
CA THR A 212 14.61 -5.98 -1.55
C THR A 212 15.72 -6.93 -1.98
N ASP A 213 15.38 -8.09 -2.54
CA ASP A 213 16.37 -9.08 -2.99
C ASP A 213 15.84 -9.95 -4.15
N LEU A 214 16.68 -10.90 -4.58
CA LEU A 214 16.36 -11.82 -5.67
C LEU A 214 15.37 -12.93 -5.29
N SER A 215 14.89 -13.00 -4.04
CA SER A 215 13.84 -13.92 -3.63
C SER A 215 12.46 -13.52 -4.18
N GLY A 216 12.33 -12.28 -4.65
CA GLY A 216 11.06 -11.75 -5.18
C GLY A 216 10.05 -11.34 -4.12
N ARG A 217 10.52 -11.14 -2.88
CA ARG A 217 9.67 -10.71 -1.75
C ARG A 217 9.90 -9.25 -1.41
N THR A 218 8.85 -8.60 -0.91
CA THR A 218 8.97 -7.33 -0.18
C THR A 218 9.79 -7.52 1.09
N LEU A 219 10.24 -6.42 1.70
CA LEU A 219 10.90 -6.49 3.01
C LEU A 219 9.99 -7.17 4.05
N SER A 220 8.68 -6.91 3.97
CA SER A 220 7.65 -7.52 4.83
C SER A 220 7.27 -8.96 4.45
N GLY A 221 7.94 -9.57 3.47
CA GLY A 221 7.86 -11.00 3.14
C GLY A 221 6.86 -11.41 2.06
N GLN A 222 6.10 -10.48 1.45
CA GLN A 222 5.06 -10.82 0.46
C GLN A 222 5.62 -11.09 -0.93
N LEU A 223 5.06 -12.08 -1.62
CA LEU A 223 5.19 -12.24 -3.07
C LEU A 223 4.38 -11.18 -3.83
N ILE A 224 4.67 -10.99 -5.11
CA ILE A 224 4.06 -9.95 -5.95
C ILE A 224 2.54 -10.11 -6.08
N GLU A 225 2.04 -11.30 -6.39
CA GLU A 225 0.59 -11.54 -6.42
C GLU A 225 -0.07 -11.35 -5.04
N ALA A 226 0.62 -11.72 -3.95
CA ALA A 226 0.11 -11.51 -2.60
C ALA A 226 0.02 -10.02 -2.24
N PHE A 227 1.04 -9.24 -2.60
CA PHE A 227 1.04 -7.79 -2.49
C PHE A 227 -0.13 -7.18 -3.26
N TRP A 228 -0.31 -7.55 -4.53
CA TRP A 228 -1.42 -7.07 -5.35
C TRP A 228 -2.79 -7.37 -4.70
N ASN A 229 -3.01 -8.61 -4.25
CA ASN A 229 -4.25 -8.99 -3.57
C ASN A 229 -4.53 -8.12 -2.33
N SER A 230 -3.46 -7.75 -1.60
CA SER A 230 -3.54 -6.94 -0.38
C SER A 230 -3.98 -5.49 -0.63
N ILE A 231 -3.63 -4.91 -1.79
CA ILE A 231 -3.84 -3.49 -2.07
C ILE A 231 -4.89 -3.20 -3.16
N SER A 232 -5.33 -4.22 -3.89
CA SER A 232 -6.27 -4.07 -5.03
C SER A 232 -7.59 -3.36 -4.69
N HIS A 233 -7.97 -3.32 -3.40
CA HIS A 233 -9.16 -2.63 -2.90
C HIS A 233 -9.08 -1.09 -3.04
N ALA A 234 -7.88 -0.53 -3.18
CA ALA A 234 -7.64 0.92 -3.23
C ALA A 234 -8.00 1.61 -4.55
N ASN A 235 -8.60 0.88 -5.52
CA ASN A 235 -9.02 1.42 -6.83
C ASN A 235 -7.90 2.18 -7.57
N LEU A 236 -6.76 1.51 -7.75
CA LEU A 236 -5.53 2.11 -8.24
C LEU A 236 -5.60 2.44 -9.75
N LEU A 237 -5.01 3.58 -10.13
CA LEU A 237 -4.70 3.92 -11.51
C LEU A 237 -3.60 3.00 -12.04
N SER A 238 -2.49 2.89 -11.31
CA SER A 238 -1.38 2.02 -11.66
C SER A 238 -0.78 1.31 -10.46
N VAL A 239 -0.13 0.17 -10.73
CA VAL A 239 0.73 -0.52 -9.79
C VAL A 239 2.08 -0.79 -10.45
N GLY A 240 3.16 -0.70 -9.69
CA GLY A 240 4.50 -0.86 -10.25
C GLY A 240 5.56 -1.27 -9.26
N ILE A 241 6.80 -1.23 -9.73
CA ILE A 241 7.99 -1.56 -8.95
C ILE A 241 9.01 -0.43 -9.09
N ASN A 242 9.62 -0.04 -7.95
CA ASN A 242 10.67 0.96 -7.91
C ASN A 242 11.72 0.67 -6.83
N CYS A 243 12.86 1.35 -6.96
CA CYS A 243 13.98 1.31 -6.03
C CYS A 243 14.56 -0.11 -5.80
N ALA A 244 15.55 -0.21 -4.90
CA ALA A 244 16.33 -1.40 -4.49
C ALA A 244 17.09 -2.14 -5.61
N LEU A 245 16.46 -2.41 -6.75
CA LEU A 245 16.96 -3.18 -7.88
C LEU A 245 17.22 -2.28 -9.11
N GLY A 246 18.13 -2.73 -9.96
CA GLY A 246 18.24 -2.23 -11.34
C GLY A 246 17.17 -2.86 -12.24
N ALA A 247 17.04 -2.34 -13.46
CA ALA A 247 16.01 -2.78 -14.41
C ALA A 247 16.11 -4.29 -14.67
N LYS A 248 17.31 -4.80 -14.99
CA LYS A 248 17.55 -6.22 -15.24
C LYS A 248 17.01 -7.16 -14.16
N GLN A 249 17.18 -6.82 -12.88
CA GLN A 249 16.70 -7.63 -11.77
C GLN A 249 15.18 -7.51 -11.56
N MET A 250 14.57 -6.37 -11.89
CA MET A 250 13.12 -6.17 -11.79
C MET A 250 12.31 -6.93 -12.86
N ARG A 251 12.96 -7.31 -13.97
CA ARG A 251 12.32 -7.91 -15.14
C ARG A 251 11.30 -9.03 -14.83
N PRO A 252 11.64 -10.11 -14.10
CA PRO A 252 10.67 -11.20 -13.84
C PRO A 252 9.44 -10.71 -13.06
N TYR A 253 9.63 -9.75 -12.16
CA TYR A 253 8.56 -9.26 -11.29
C TYR A 253 7.62 -8.28 -12.01
N ILE A 254 8.14 -7.47 -12.94
CA ILE A 254 7.29 -6.66 -13.84
C ILE A 254 6.47 -7.55 -14.77
N GLU A 255 7.06 -8.63 -15.29
CA GLU A 255 6.34 -9.60 -16.10
C GLU A 255 5.19 -10.25 -15.29
N GLU A 256 5.45 -10.70 -14.07
CA GLU A 256 4.43 -11.26 -13.17
C GLU A 256 3.33 -10.24 -12.86
N LEU A 257 3.70 -9.04 -12.43
CA LEU A 257 2.77 -7.98 -12.07
C LEU A 257 1.83 -7.61 -13.23
N SER A 258 2.37 -7.53 -14.45
CA SER A 258 1.60 -7.25 -15.67
C SER A 258 0.52 -8.30 -15.98
N LYS A 259 0.66 -9.53 -15.48
CA LYS A 259 -0.29 -10.64 -15.69
C LYS A 259 -1.37 -10.69 -14.62
N VAL A 260 -1.08 -10.23 -13.39
CA VAL A 260 -2.00 -10.35 -12.25
C VAL A 260 -2.79 -9.08 -11.96
N ALA A 261 -2.30 -7.91 -12.38
CA ALA A 261 -2.91 -6.62 -12.09
C ALA A 261 -3.73 -6.07 -13.28
N PRO A 262 -5.07 -5.94 -13.18
CA PRO A 262 -5.93 -5.36 -14.21
C PRO A 262 -5.91 -3.81 -14.24
N VAL A 263 -4.76 -3.20 -13.99
CA VAL A 263 -4.54 -1.74 -13.98
C VAL A 263 -3.32 -1.37 -14.82
N TYR A 264 -2.97 -0.08 -14.94
CA TYR A 264 -1.76 0.31 -15.64
C TYR A 264 -0.50 -0.11 -14.86
N ILE A 265 0.60 -0.38 -15.56
CA ILE A 265 1.84 -0.87 -14.93
C ILE A 265 2.93 0.20 -14.97
N SER A 266 3.56 0.48 -13.82
CA SER A 266 4.70 1.40 -13.70
C SER A 266 6.01 0.67 -13.38
N CYS A 267 7.14 1.17 -13.90
CA CYS A 267 8.47 0.65 -13.57
C CYS A 267 9.51 1.76 -13.61
N TYR A 268 10.16 2.02 -12.47
CA TYR A 268 11.19 3.05 -12.37
C TYR A 268 12.34 2.56 -11.48
N PRO A 269 13.29 1.80 -12.06
CA PRO A 269 14.38 1.17 -11.33
C PRO A 269 15.45 2.17 -10.88
N ASN A 270 16.35 1.73 -10.00
CA ASN A 270 17.60 2.46 -9.77
C ASN A 270 18.49 2.44 -11.03
N ALA A 271 19.45 3.35 -11.10
CA ALA A 271 20.54 3.30 -12.07
C ALA A 271 21.55 2.20 -11.70
N GLY A 272 21.07 0.96 -11.66
CA GLY A 272 21.80 -0.23 -11.21
C GLY A 272 21.75 -0.42 -9.70
N LEU A 273 22.50 -1.42 -9.23
CA LEU A 273 22.70 -1.64 -7.79
C LEU A 273 23.71 -0.61 -7.25
N PRO A 274 23.57 -0.16 -5.99
CA PRO A 274 24.54 0.73 -5.39
C PRO A 274 25.93 0.08 -5.34
N ASN A 275 26.95 0.84 -5.74
CA ASN A 275 28.35 0.40 -5.70
C ASN A 275 28.93 0.53 -4.28
N ALA A 276 30.18 0.08 -4.09
CA ALA A 276 30.84 0.08 -2.77
C ALA A 276 31.01 1.47 -2.13
N PHE A 277 30.83 2.54 -2.91
CA PHE A 277 30.91 3.94 -2.45
C PHE A 277 29.52 4.59 -2.33
N GLY A 278 28.43 3.82 -2.46
CA GLY A 278 27.05 4.32 -2.42
C GLY A 278 26.60 5.06 -3.69
N GLY A 279 27.40 5.03 -4.76
CA GLY A 279 27.06 5.57 -6.08
C GLY A 279 26.36 4.55 -6.99
N PHE A 280 26.00 5.00 -8.19
CA PHE A 280 25.29 4.21 -9.19
C PHE A 280 26.06 4.21 -10.51
N ASP A 281 26.33 3.03 -11.06
CA ASP A 281 27.24 2.85 -12.21
C ASP A 281 26.51 2.55 -13.54
N GLU A 282 25.19 2.35 -13.51
CA GLU A 282 24.42 2.08 -14.73
C GLU A 282 24.33 3.36 -15.57
N THR A 283 24.55 3.24 -16.88
CA THR A 283 24.55 4.39 -17.78
C THR A 283 23.16 4.66 -18.35
N PRO A 284 22.86 5.89 -18.81
CA PRO A 284 21.62 6.23 -19.48
C PRO A 284 21.24 5.28 -20.62
N GLU A 285 22.22 4.87 -21.44
CA GLU A 285 22.00 4.00 -22.59
C GLU A 285 21.56 2.60 -22.17
N ARG A 286 22.14 2.06 -21.08
CA ARG A 286 21.80 0.74 -20.56
C ARG A 286 20.41 0.74 -19.94
N MET A 287 20.15 1.69 -19.04
CA MET A 287 18.85 1.82 -18.38
C MET A 287 17.72 2.05 -19.41
N GLY A 288 17.95 2.91 -20.41
CA GLY A 288 17.02 3.13 -21.50
C GLY A 288 16.80 1.89 -22.38
N ALA A 289 17.85 1.09 -22.62
CA ALA A 289 17.74 -0.16 -23.38
C ALA A 289 16.94 -1.23 -22.63
N ASP A 290 17.10 -1.34 -21.32
CA ASP A 290 16.37 -2.29 -20.48
C ASP A 290 14.88 -1.92 -20.38
N LEU A 291 14.54 -0.65 -20.16
CA LEU A 291 13.14 -0.22 -20.12
C LEU A 291 12.47 -0.27 -21.51
N ARG A 292 13.25 -0.12 -22.58
CA ARG A 292 12.78 -0.44 -23.95
C ARG A 292 12.44 -1.91 -24.12
N ASP A 293 13.19 -2.85 -23.53
CA ASP A 293 12.81 -4.27 -23.54
C ASP A 293 11.42 -4.44 -22.93
N PHE A 294 11.16 -3.85 -21.76
CA PHE A 294 9.87 -3.99 -21.07
C PHE A 294 8.72 -3.39 -21.89
N ALA A 295 8.96 -2.23 -22.51
CA ALA A 295 8.02 -1.62 -23.44
C ALA A 295 7.74 -2.52 -24.65
N SER A 296 8.78 -3.15 -25.22
CA SER A 296 8.65 -4.05 -26.37
C SER A 296 7.87 -5.34 -26.08
N GLN A 297 7.94 -5.82 -24.84
CA GLN A 297 7.11 -6.93 -24.36
C GLN A 297 5.67 -6.51 -24.05
N GLY A 298 5.37 -5.20 -24.06
CA GLY A 298 4.06 -4.66 -23.74
C GLY A 298 3.71 -4.79 -22.26
N TRP A 299 4.67 -4.62 -21.36
CA TRP A 299 4.48 -4.80 -19.90
C TRP A 299 4.28 -3.51 -19.12
N VAL A 300 4.59 -2.34 -19.69
CA VAL A 300 4.61 -1.06 -18.98
C VAL A 300 3.75 0.00 -19.64
N ASN A 301 3.21 0.89 -18.82
CA ASN A 301 2.47 2.10 -19.20
C ASN A 301 3.19 3.37 -18.73
N ILE A 302 3.94 3.27 -17.62
CA ILE A 302 4.70 4.37 -17.05
C ILE A 302 6.12 3.87 -16.78
N VAL A 303 7.14 4.62 -17.23
CA VAL A 303 8.55 4.31 -16.98
C VAL A 303 9.30 5.52 -16.44
N GLY A 304 10.29 5.32 -15.58
CA GLY A 304 11.07 6.43 -15.02
C GLY A 304 12.39 5.96 -14.42
N GLY A 305 12.93 6.73 -13.49
CA GLY A 305 14.10 6.32 -12.73
C GLY A 305 13.97 6.63 -11.23
N CYS A 306 14.61 5.81 -10.41
CA CYS A 306 14.73 6.02 -8.97
C CYS A 306 16.17 6.44 -8.64
N CYS A 307 16.79 5.90 -7.58
CA CYS A 307 18.08 6.35 -7.08
C CYS A 307 19.18 6.26 -8.15
N GLY A 308 20.00 7.32 -8.25
CA GLY A 308 21.09 7.44 -9.22
C GLY A 308 20.67 7.94 -10.61
N SER A 309 19.36 8.00 -10.91
CA SER A 309 18.90 8.49 -12.20
C SER A 309 18.98 10.02 -12.33
N THR A 310 19.36 10.48 -13.51
CA THR A 310 19.58 11.90 -13.86
C THR A 310 18.75 12.30 -15.07
N PRO A 311 18.67 13.59 -15.45
CA PRO A 311 18.00 14.01 -16.69
C PRO A 311 18.51 13.29 -17.96
N GLU A 312 19.78 12.88 -18.01
CA GLU A 312 20.33 12.07 -19.11
C GLU A 312 19.67 10.70 -19.19
N HIS A 313 19.45 10.05 -18.03
CA HIS A 313 18.74 8.78 -17.95
C HIS A 313 17.30 8.93 -18.44
N ILE A 314 16.58 9.94 -17.94
CA ILE A 314 15.18 10.18 -18.35
C ILE A 314 15.09 10.48 -19.85
N ARG A 315 16.05 11.21 -20.42
CA ARG A 315 16.13 11.45 -21.88
C ARG A 315 16.26 10.14 -22.65
N ALA A 316 17.15 9.25 -22.21
CA ALA A 316 17.38 7.96 -22.84
C ALA A 316 16.16 7.04 -22.74
N ILE A 317 15.50 7.02 -21.58
CA ILE A 317 14.26 6.27 -21.34
C ILE A 317 13.13 6.79 -22.24
N ALA A 318 12.89 8.10 -22.24
CA ALA A 318 11.87 8.74 -23.07
C ALA A 318 12.07 8.44 -24.57
N GLY A 319 13.32 8.50 -25.04
CA GLY A 319 13.67 8.12 -26.41
C GLY A 319 13.47 6.62 -26.69
N GLY A 320 13.79 5.76 -25.71
CA GLY A 320 13.72 4.31 -25.84
C GLY A 320 12.31 3.75 -25.93
N VAL A 321 11.33 4.38 -25.28
CA VAL A 321 9.94 3.87 -25.21
C VAL A 321 8.96 4.56 -26.16
N LYS A 322 9.36 5.67 -26.81
CA LYS A 322 8.48 6.55 -27.59
C LYS A 322 7.64 5.85 -28.66
N ASP A 323 8.22 4.87 -29.35
CA ASP A 323 7.59 4.21 -30.51
C ASP A 323 6.87 2.90 -30.13
N TYR A 324 6.76 2.59 -28.84
CA TYR A 324 6.10 1.38 -28.34
C TYR A 324 4.67 1.66 -27.87
N ALA A 325 3.78 0.72 -28.14
CA ALA A 325 2.42 0.77 -27.60
C ALA A 325 2.43 0.51 -26.09
N PRO A 326 1.58 1.21 -25.32
CA PRO A 326 1.46 0.95 -23.88
C PRO A 326 0.88 -0.43 -23.61
N HIS A 327 1.17 -0.99 -22.43
CA HIS A 327 0.58 -2.23 -21.94
C HIS A 327 -0.96 -2.16 -21.96
N LYS A 328 -1.60 -3.22 -22.45
CA LYS A 328 -3.05 -3.38 -22.41
C LYS A 328 -3.42 -4.07 -21.10
N LYS A 329 -4.19 -3.39 -20.25
CA LYS A 329 -4.67 -3.92 -18.95
C LYS A 329 -5.11 -5.38 -19.10
N THR A 330 -4.51 -6.25 -18.30
CA THR A 330 -4.82 -7.68 -18.33
C THR A 330 -6.25 -7.92 -17.85
N HIS A 331 -6.95 -8.83 -18.52
CA HIS A 331 -8.24 -9.32 -18.04
C HIS A 331 -8.02 -10.40 -16.99
N VAL A 332 -8.54 -10.19 -15.79
CA VAL A 332 -8.41 -11.12 -14.67
C VAL A 332 -9.79 -11.63 -14.27
N PRO A 333 -10.00 -12.96 -14.14
CA PRO A 333 -11.29 -13.51 -13.72
C PRO A 333 -11.71 -12.99 -12.35
N ARG A 334 -13.00 -12.65 -12.19
CA ARG A 334 -13.58 -12.31 -10.88
C ARG A 334 -13.60 -13.56 -10.00
N LEU A 335 -12.79 -13.58 -8.95
CA LEU A 335 -12.63 -14.68 -8.00
C LEU A 335 -12.27 -14.10 -6.63
N THR A 336 -12.63 -14.80 -5.56
CA THR A 336 -12.20 -14.44 -4.20
C THR A 336 -10.69 -14.62 -4.10
N ARG A 337 -10.00 -13.52 -3.81
CA ARG A 337 -8.54 -13.46 -3.68
C ARG A 337 -8.19 -12.91 -2.31
N LEU A 338 -7.42 -13.71 -1.57
CA LEU A 338 -6.92 -13.42 -0.24
C LEU A 338 -5.38 -13.47 -0.27
N SER A 339 -4.75 -13.02 0.80
CA SER A 339 -3.30 -13.13 0.94
C SER A 339 -2.85 -13.15 2.40
N GLY A 340 -1.83 -13.96 2.66
CA GLY A 340 -0.86 -13.74 3.74
C GLY A 340 0.42 -13.17 3.11
N PHE A 341 1.55 -13.86 3.28
CA PHE A 341 2.75 -13.64 2.48
C PHE A 341 2.63 -14.25 1.08
N GLU A 342 1.74 -15.22 0.92
CA GLU A 342 1.46 -15.91 -0.34
C GLU A 342 -0.01 -15.68 -0.75
N PRO A 343 -0.31 -15.71 -2.06
CA PRO A 343 -1.66 -15.51 -2.54
C PRO A 343 -2.51 -16.76 -2.32
N LEU A 344 -3.78 -16.57 -1.97
CA LEU A 344 -4.80 -17.62 -1.98
C LEU A 344 -5.96 -17.19 -2.90
N THR A 345 -6.17 -17.94 -3.99
CA THR A 345 -7.32 -17.73 -4.88
C THR A 345 -8.30 -18.88 -4.73
N ILE A 346 -9.56 -18.58 -4.38
CA ILE A 346 -10.64 -19.57 -4.34
C ILE A 346 -11.22 -19.71 -5.75
N ARG A 347 -11.14 -20.92 -6.31
CA ARG A 347 -11.50 -21.22 -7.70
C ARG A 347 -12.70 -22.17 -7.77
N PRO A 348 -13.61 -22.03 -8.74
CA PRO A 348 -14.73 -22.97 -8.94
C PRO A 348 -14.28 -24.44 -9.11
N GLU A 349 -13.13 -24.64 -9.77
CA GLU A 349 -12.50 -25.94 -9.98
C GLU A 349 -11.63 -26.41 -8.81
N GLY A 350 -11.47 -25.59 -7.77
CA GLY A 350 -10.66 -25.89 -6.59
C GLY A 350 -11.36 -26.86 -5.62
N ASN A 351 -10.56 -27.40 -4.70
CA ASN A 351 -11.08 -28.16 -3.56
C ASN A 351 -11.68 -27.23 -2.50
N PHE A 352 -12.35 -27.84 -1.51
CA PHE A 352 -12.80 -27.14 -0.32
C PHE A 352 -11.62 -26.43 0.38
N VAL A 353 -11.82 -25.16 0.73
CA VAL A 353 -10.82 -24.35 1.43
C VAL A 353 -10.95 -24.59 2.93
N ASN A 354 -9.95 -25.22 3.53
CA ASN A 354 -9.96 -25.50 4.96
C ASN A 354 -9.54 -24.25 5.76
N ILE A 355 -10.38 -23.85 6.71
CA ILE A 355 -10.10 -22.80 7.69
C ILE A 355 -9.73 -23.48 9.01
N GLY A 356 -8.56 -23.16 9.57
CA GLY A 356 -8.09 -23.72 10.84
C GLY A 356 -8.79 -23.06 12.03
N GLU A 357 -9.66 -23.79 12.72
CA GLU A 357 -10.51 -23.31 13.84
C GLU A 357 -9.85 -23.34 15.23
N ARG A 358 -8.67 -23.97 15.39
CA ARG A 358 -8.13 -24.32 16.72
C ARG A 358 -7.49 -23.15 17.46
N THR A 359 -7.30 -22.01 16.80
CA THR A 359 -6.79 -20.73 17.32
C THR A 359 -7.94 -19.87 17.85
N ASN A 360 -8.85 -20.52 18.58
CA ASN A 360 -10.07 -19.94 19.11
C ASN A 360 -10.15 -20.19 20.62
N VAL A 361 -10.16 -19.12 21.42
CA VAL A 361 -10.19 -19.21 22.90
C VAL A 361 -11.48 -19.87 23.40
N THR A 362 -12.60 -19.68 22.71
CA THR A 362 -13.88 -20.30 23.08
C THR A 362 -14.01 -21.75 22.62
N GLY A 363 -13.45 -22.09 21.46
CA GLY A 363 -13.62 -23.39 20.80
C GLY A 363 -12.52 -24.42 21.09
N SER A 364 -11.35 -24.00 21.57
CA SER A 364 -10.17 -24.87 21.71
C SER A 364 -9.63 -24.84 23.15
N PRO A 365 -9.91 -25.88 23.97
CA PRO A 365 -9.45 -25.94 25.36
C PRO A 365 -7.93 -25.83 25.52
N LYS A 366 -7.16 -26.37 24.56
CA LYS A 366 -5.70 -26.26 24.55
C LYS A 366 -5.28 -24.81 24.32
N PHE A 367 -5.82 -24.15 23.30
CA PHE A 367 -5.45 -22.78 22.94
C PHE A 367 -5.87 -21.78 24.03
N SER A 368 -7.09 -21.92 24.54
CA SER A 368 -7.61 -21.14 25.67
C SER A 368 -6.65 -21.17 26.87
N LYS A 369 -6.20 -22.36 27.27
CA LYS A 369 -5.24 -22.52 28.36
C LYS A 369 -3.90 -21.83 28.08
N LEU A 370 -3.42 -21.85 26.84
CA LEU A 370 -2.15 -21.22 26.48
C LEU A 370 -2.25 -19.69 26.55
N ILE A 371 -3.31 -19.11 25.96
CA ILE A 371 -3.54 -17.66 25.97
C ILE A 371 -3.75 -17.16 27.41
N LEU A 372 -4.61 -17.81 28.20
CA LEU A 372 -4.88 -17.40 29.58
C LEU A 372 -3.65 -17.47 30.51
N ASN A 373 -2.69 -18.35 30.21
CA ASN A 373 -1.43 -18.46 30.95
C ASN A 373 -0.28 -17.61 30.37
N GLY A 374 -0.50 -16.89 29.27
CA GLY A 374 0.53 -16.10 28.60
C GLY A 374 1.57 -16.93 27.83
N ASN A 375 1.30 -18.21 27.53
CA ASN A 375 2.19 -19.10 26.79
C ASN A 375 2.04 -18.90 25.27
N LEU A 376 2.41 -17.71 24.78
CA LEU A 376 2.16 -17.31 23.39
C LEU A 376 2.98 -18.09 22.36
N GLU A 377 4.19 -18.54 22.70
CA GLU A 377 5.02 -19.37 21.81
C GLU A 377 4.39 -20.74 21.52
N GLU A 378 3.87 -21.39 22.57
CA GLU A 378 3.11 -22.65 22.40
C GLU A 378 1.78 -22.41 21.66
N ALA A 379 1.17 -21.23 21.82
CA ALA A 379 -0.02 -20.84 21.07
C ALA A 379 0.27 -20.67 19.57
N LEU A 380 1.40 -20.08 19.19
CA LEU A 380 1.87 -20.04 17.80
C LEU A 380 2.06 -21.43 17.22
N ALA A 381 2.55 -22.39 18.01
CA ALA A 381 2.67 -23.77 17.56
C ALA A 381 1.31 -24.40 17.19
N VAL A 382 0.20 -23.98 17.83
CA VAL A 382 -1.16 -24.42 17.44
C VAL A 382 -1.51 -23.88 16.05
N ALA A 383 -1.24 -22.59 15.76
CA ALA A 383 -1.44 -22.01 14.44
C ALA A 383 -0.57 -22.72 13.38
N ARG A 384 0.72 -22.90 13.65
CA ARG A 384 1.67 -23.57 12.74
C ARG A 384 1.21 -25.00 12.38
N GLN A 385 0.81 -25.78 13.37
CA GLN A 385 0.31 -27.15 13.18
C GLN A 385 -0.91 -27.21 12.26
N GLN A 386 -1.78 -26.19 12.27
CA GLN A 386 -2.93 -26.14 11.37
C GLN A 386 -2.50 -25.89 9.93
N VAL A 387 -1.56 -24.96 9.72
CA VAL A 387 -1.02 -24.68 8.38
C VAL A 387 -0.26 -25.88 7.82
N GLU A 388 0.57 -26.54 8.63
CA GLU A 388 1.25 -27.80 8.26
C GLU A 388 0.26 -28.94 7.99
N GLY A 389 -0.87 -28.95 8.71
CA GLY A 389 -1.98 -29.90 8.54
C GLY A 389 -2.86 -29.62 7.32
N GLY A 390 -2.59 -28.56 6.54
CA GLY A 390 -3.31 -28.25 5.30
C GLY A 390 -4.39 -27.18 5.43
N ALA A 391 -4.47 -26.45 6.56
CA ALA A 391 -5.30 -25.25 6.65
C ALA A 391 -4.76 -24.18 5.68
N GLN A 392 -5.67 -23.62 4.88
CA GLN A 392 -5.34 -22.59 3.89
C GLN A 392 -5.65 -21.19 4.40
N ILE A 393 -6.42 -21.08 5.49
CA ILE A 393 -6.73 -19.84 6.24
C ILE A 393 -6.67 -20.21 7.71
N ILE A 394 -6.23 -19.29 8.58
CA ILE A 394 -6.26 -19.48 10.03
C ILE A 394 -7.29 -18.53 10.65
N ASP A 395 -8.26 -19.09 11.37
CA ASP A 395 -9.24 -18.35 12.16
C ASP A 395 -8.65 -17.98 13.52
N VAL A 396 -8.70 -16.72 13.91
CA VAL A 396 -8.16 -16.23 15.19
C VAL A 396 -9.28 -15.58 15.98
N ASN A 397 -9.66 -16.20 17.10
CA ASN A 397 -10.65 -15.66 18.03
C ASN A 397 -10.05 -15.53 19.45
N MET A 398 -10.16 -14.32 20.00
CA MET A 398 -9.66 -13.94 21.33
C MET A 398 -10.79 -13.50 22.28
N ASP A 399 -12.03 -13.85 21.98
CA ASP A 399 -13.18 -13.48 22.79
C ASP A 399 -13.21 -14.33 24.07
N GLU A 400 -13.06 -13.67 25.22
CA GLU A 400 -13.17 -14.29 26.54
C GLU A 400 -13.43 -13.19 27.58
N GLY A 401 -14.30 -13.44 28.55
CA GLY A 401 -14.69 -12.45 29.56
C GLY A 401 -13.56 -12.06 30.51
N LEU A 402 -12.55 -12.92 30.67
CA LEU A 402 -11.37 -12.69 31.51
C LEU A 402 -10.19 -12.03 30.79
N LEU A 403 -10.27 -11.85 29.46
CA LEU A 403 -9.21 -11.28 28.65
C LEU A 403 -9.54 -9.85 28.21
N ASP A 404 -8.50 -9.03 28.08
CA ASP A 404 -8.55 -7.91 27.16
C ASP A 404 -8.43 -8.46 25.73
N SER A 405 -9.58 -8.81 25.14
CA SER A 405 -9.65 -9.42 23.80
C SER A 405 -9.00 -8.56 22.72
N GLN A 406 -9.07 -7.23 22.84
CA GLN A 406 -8.46 -6.33 21.87
C GLN A 406 -6.94 -6.41 21.94
N LYS A 407 -6.38 -6.32 23.15
CA LYS A 407 -4.93 -6.45 23.36
C LYS A 407 -4.42 -7.83 22.96
N ALA A 408 -5.14 -8.89 23.34
CA ALA A 408 -4.77 -10.26 23.01
C ALA A 408 -4.76 -10.52 21.49
N MET A 409 -5.76 -9.97 20.77
CA MET A 409 -5.81 -10.03 19.30
C MET A 409 -4.59 -9.36 18.67
N VAL A 410 -4.29 -8.13 19.08
CA VAL A 410 -3.14 -7.37 18.56
C VAL A 410 -1.82 -8.10 18.82
N GLU A 411 -1.60 -8.53 20.06
CA GLU A 411 -0.35 -9.20 20.46
C GLU A 411 -0.14 -10.50 19.69
N PHE A 412 -1.18 -11.33 19.57
CA PHE A 412 -1.08 -12.61 18.88
C PHE A 412 -0.94 -12.46 17.36
N LEU A 413 -1.64 -11.51 16.73
CA LEU A 413 -1.49 -11.25 15.29
C LEU A 413 -0.10 -10.67 14.96
N ASN A 414 0.45 -9.80 15.81
CA ASN A 414 1.81 -9.29 15.63
C ASN A 414 2.87 -10.41 15.73
N LEU A 415 2.65 -11.40 16.61
CA LEU A 415 3.46 -12.60 16.70
C LEU A 415 3.33 -13.49 15.45
N ILE A 416 2.10 -13.74 14.99
CA ILE A 416 1.85 -14.48 13.74
C ILE A 416 2.60 -13.83 12.57
N GLY A 417 2.54 -12.50 12.46
CA GLY A 417 3.24 -11.74 11.42
C GLY A 417 4.78 -11.88 11.44
N SER A 418 5.34 -12.35 12.55
CA SER A 418 6.78 -12.62 12.71
C SER A 418 7.17 -14.07 12.41
N GLU A 419 6.20 -14.96 12.14
CA GLU A 419 6.39 -16.38 11.88
C GLU A 419 6.02 -16.72 10.43
N PRO A 420 6.99 -16.76 9.49
CA PRO A 420 6.72 -16.91 8.06
C PRO A 420 5.87 -18.13 7.68
N ASP A 421 6.05 -19.26 8.39
CA ASP A 421 5.31 -20.50 8.15
C ASP A 421 3.80 -20.34 8.41
N ILE A 422 3.43 -19.43 9.33
CA ILE A 422 2.05 -19.10 9.66
C ILE A 422 1.59 -17.94 8.76
N ALA A 423 2.39 -16.88 8.67
CA ALA A 423 2.04 -15.66 7.96
C ALA A 423 1.86 -15.85 6.44
N ARG A 424 2.32 -16.97 5.87
CA ARG A 424 2.11 -17.30 4.45
C ARG A 424 0.63 -17.42 4.07
N VAL A 425 -0.24 -17.89 4.96
CA VAL A 425 -1.68 -18.02 4.69
C VAL A 425 -2.48 -16.80 5.18
N PRO A 426 -3.64 -16.49 4.58
CA PRO A 426 -4.53 -15.44 5.08
C PRO A 426 -5.05 -15.72 6.49
N ILE A 427 -5.36 -14.64 7.21
CA ILE A 427 -5.97 -14.69 8.54
C ILE A 427 -7.45 -14.31 8.46
N MET A 428 -8.28 -15.11 9.12
CA MET A 428 -9.67 -14.78 9.43
C MET A 428 -9.72 -14.22 10.85
N ILE A 429 -10.12 -12.95 10.99
CA ILE A 429 -10.22 -12.27 12.28
C ILE A 429 -11.62 -12.53 12.83
N ASP A 430 -11.70 -13.31 13.89
CA ASP A 430 -12.96 -13.74 14.49
C ASP A 430 -13.21 -13.02 15.83
N SER A 431 -14.34 -12.30 15.89
CA SER A 431 -14.87 -11.78 17.15
C SER A 431 -16.33 -11.36 17.02
N SER A 432 -17.06 -11.46 18.13
CA SER A 432 -18.38 -10.86 18.31
C SER A 432 -18.34 -9.34 18.56
N LYS A 433 -17.16 -8.77 18.84
CA LYS A 433 -16.95 -7.35 19.15
C LYS A 433 -16.25 -6.66 17.99
N TRP A 434 -16.92 -5.66 17.40
CA TRP A 434 -16.35 -4.86 16.30
C TRP A 434 -14.99 -4.25 16.65
N SER A 435 -14.79 -3.78 17.88
CA SER A 435 -13.50 -3.18 18.29
C SER A 435 -12.32 -4.16 18.22
N VAL A 436 -12.57 -5.47 18.41
CA VAL A 436 -11.54 -6.52 18.29
C VAL A 436 -11.26 -6.83 16.83
N ILE A 437 -12.30 -6.90 15.99
CA ILE A 437 -12.16 -7.03 14.53
C ILE A 437 -11.32 -5.88 13.97
N GLU A 438 -11.66 -4.65 14.33
CA GLU A 438 -10.98 -3.45 13.85
C GLU A 438 -9.52 -3.41 14.31
N ALA A 439 -9.23 -3.80 15.56
CA ALA A 439 -7.87 -3.93 16.03
C ALA A 439 -7.08 -5.01 15.27
N GLY A 440 -7.71 -6.14 14.95
CA GLY A 440 -7.05 -7.19 14.16
C GLY A 440 -6.76 -6.79 12.71
N LEU A 441 -7.68 -6.05 12.08
CA LEU A 441 -7.50 -5.56 10.69
C LEU A 441 -6.30 -4.62 10.57
N LYS A 442 -6.00 -3.87 11.64
CA LYS A 442 -4.85 -2.98 11.76
C LYS A 442 -3.51 -3.72 11.94
N CYS A 443 -3.51 -5.03 12.17
CA CYS A 443 -2.30 -5.84 12.37
C CYS A 443 -1.92 -6.69 11.15
N ILE A 444 -2.83 -6.88 10.17
CA ILE A 444 -2.60 -7.79 9.05
C ILE A 444 -2.23 -7.05 7.75
N GLN A 445 -1.04 -7.35 7.23
CA GLN A 445 -0.56 -6.77 5.96
C GLN A 445 -1.29 -7.35 4.73
N GLY A 446 -1.71 -8.61 4.80
CA GLY A 446 -2.43 -9.30 3.73
C GLY A 446 -3.91 -8.92 3.61
N LYS A 447 -4.59 -9.47 2.60
CA LYS A 447 -6.04 -9.46 2.49
C LYS A 447 -6.61 -10.65 3.26
N GLY A 448 -7.00 -10.38 4.50
CA GLY A 448 -7.68 -11.34 5.38
C GLY A 448 -9.19 -11.36 5.22
N VAL A 449 -9.86 -12.06 6.13
CA VAL A 449 -11.31 -12.19 6.20
C VAL A 449 -11.82 -11.70 7.55
N VAL A 450 -12.89 -10.93 7.57
CA VAL A 450 -13.60 -10.57 8.80
C VAL A 450 -14.67 -11.63 9.10
N ASN A 451 -14.62 -12.19 10.31
CA ASN A 451 -15.62 -13.11 10.83
C ASN A 451 -16.21 -12.54 12.14
N SER A 452 -17.34 -11.86 12.12
CA SER A 452 -18.25 -11.63 11.01
C SER A 452 -19.04 -10.35 11.25
N ILE A 453 -19.87 -9.96 10.28
CA ILE A 453 -20.91 -8.94 10.47
C ILE A 453 -22.29 -9.55 10.19
N SER A 454 -23.35 -8.89 10.66
CA SER A 454 -24.74 -9.33 10.47
C SER A 454 -25.72 -8.16 10.53
N LEU A 455 -26.99 -8.42 10.23
CA LEU A 455 -28.08 -7.44 10.33
C LEU A 455 -28.70 -7.37 11.72
N LYS A 456 -28.15 -8.08 12.72
CA LYS A 456 -28.69 -8.17 14.09
C LYS A 456 -28.96 -6.81 14.72
N GLU A 457 -28.06 -5.86 14.53
CA GLU A 457 -28.14 -4.51 15.12
C GLU A 457 -28.73 -3.49 14.14
N GLY A 458 -29.34 -3.97 13.06
CA GLY A 458 -29.96 -3.18 12.02
C GLY A 458 -29.03 -2.86 10.85
N GLU A 459 -29.64 -2.23 9.84
CA GLU A 459 -29.01 -1.95 8.57
C GLU A 459 -27.89 -0.90 8.65
N ASP A 460 -28.08 0.18 9.42
CA ASP A 460 -27.12 1.29 9.47
C ASP A 460 -25.77 0.84 10.00
N GLN A 461 -25.77 0.05 11.08
CA GLN A 461 -24.55 -0.50 11.67
C GLN A 461 -23.88 -1.54 10.77
N PHE A 462 -24.67 -2.42 10.14
CA PHE A 462 -24.17 -3.37 9.15
C PHE A 462 -23.44 -2.65 8.00
N LEU A 463 -24.02 -1.58 7.46
CA LEU A 463 -23.43 -0.78 6.39
C LEU A 463 -22.20 0.01 6.86
N GLU A 464 -22.19 0.53 8.09
CA GLU A 464 -21.03 1.22 8.66
C GLU A 464 -19.84 0.26 8.77
N GLN A 465 -20.05 -0.91 9.37
CA GLN A 465 -19.02 -1.93 9.52
C GLN A 465 -18.52 -2.39 8.15
N ALA A 466 -19.42 -2.71 7.21
CA ALA A 466 -19.04 -3.10 5.85
C ALA A 466 -18.22 -2.01 5.13
N ARG A 467 -18.54 -0.72 5.32
CA ARG A 467 -17.74 0.38 4.75
C ARG A 467 -16.32 0.40 5.31
N LYS A 468 -16.15 0.19 6.63
CA LYS A 468 -14.83 0.10 7.26
C LYS A 468 -14.05 -1.12 6.77
N ILE A 469 -14.69 -2.30 6.68
CA ILE A 469 -14.06 -3.52 6.14
C ILE A 469 -13.53 -3.28 4.72
N ARG A 470 -14.34 -2.64 3.86
CA ARG A 470 -13.93 -2.26 2.50
C ARG A 470 -12.71 -1.34 2.52
N ARG A 471 -12.69 -0.35 3.42
CA ARG A 471 -11.59 0.60 3.55
C ARG A 471 -10.29 -0.08 4.02
N PHE A 472 -10.37 -1.09 4.87
CA PHE A 472 -9.23 -1.94 5.25
C PHE A 472 -8.81 -2.95 4.17
N GLY A 473 -9.66 -3.19 3.17
CA GLY A 473 -9.39 -4.10 2.07
C GLY A 473 -9.54 -5.58 2.39
N ALA A 474 -10.41 -5.94 3.35
CA ALA A 474 -10.65 -7.34 3.73
C ALA A 474 -11.91 -7.92 3.07
N ALA A 475 -11.95 -9.24 2.95
CA ALA A 475 -13.19 -9.97 2.67
C ALA A 475 -14.05 -10.08 3.94
N VAL A 476 -15.32 -10.47 3.79
CA VAL A 476 -16.27 -10.49 4.91
C VAL A 476 -17.13 -11.73 4.93
N VAL A 477 -17.24 -12.36 6.10
CA VAL A 477 -18.28 -13.32 6.42
C VAL A 477 -19.52 -12.56 6.90
N VAL A 478 -20.64 -12.82 6.25
CA VAL A 478 -21.96 -12.30 6.62
C VAL A 478 -22.79 -13.44 7.17
N MET A 479 -23.09 -13.36 8.46
CA MET A 479 -23.93 -14.33 9.15
C MET A 479 -25.40 -14.13 8.76
N ALA A 480 -26.13 -15.24 8.58
CA ALA A 480 -27.59 -15.22 8.43
C ALA A 480 -28.28 -14.93 9.78
N PHE A 481 -28.08 -13.73 10.29
CA PHE A 481 -28.64 -13.21 11.55
C PHE A 481 -29.13 -11.78 11.28
N ASP A 482 -30.41 -11.50 11.57
CA ASP A 482 -31.01 -10.17 11.43
C ASP A 482 -31.68 -9.70 12.73
N GLU A 483 -32.42 -8.60 12.66
CA GLU A 483 -33.11 -7.98 13.80
C GLU A 483 -34.14 -8.92 14.46
N THR A 484 -34.57 -9.98 13.76
CA THR A 484 -35.53 -10.98 14.25
C THR A 484 -34.86 -12.20 14.89
N GLY A 485 -33.55 -12.34 14.74
CA GLY A 485 -32.77 -13.44 15.32
C GLY A 485 -31.91 -14.18 14.31
N GLN A 486 -31.39 -15.32 14.76
CA GLN A 486 -30.60 -16.22 13.93
C GLN A 486 -31.50 -17.04 13.00
N ALA A 487 -31.12 -17.18 11.72
CA ALA A 487 -31.89 -17.99 10.77
C ALA A 487 -31.75 -19.50 11.03
N ASP A 488 -32.87 -20.13 11.33
CA ASP A 488 -33.01 -21.57 11.60
C ASP A 488 -33.66 -22.36 10.44
N THR A 489 -34.42 -21.69 9.57
CA THR A 489 -35.08 -22.28 8.41
C THR A 489 -34.38 -21.93 7.08
N LEU A 490 -34.58 -22.78 6.05
CA LEU A 490 -34.05 -22.54 4.71
C LEU A 490 -34.48 -21.18 4.15
N ASP A 491 -35.77 -20.88 4.23
CA ASP A 491 -36.32 -19.64 3.68
C ASP A 491 -35.72 -18.41 4.36
N ARG A 492 -35.54 -18.44 5.70
CA ARG A 492 -34.89 -17.35 6.42
C ARG A 492 -33.42 -17.19 6.08
N LYS A 493 -32.67 -18.29 5.93
CA LYS A 493 -31.27 -18.23 5.50
C LYS A 493 -31.14 -17.54 4.14
N VAL A 494 -31.99 -17.91 3.17
CA VAL A 494 -32.00 -17.30 1.83
C VAL A 494 -32.42 -15.84 1.89
N GLU A 495 -33.47 -15.51 2.65
CA GLU A 495 -33.99 -14.14 2.78
C GLU A 495 -32.93 -13.18 3.34
N ILE A 496 -32.30 -13.52 4.46
CA ILE A 496 -31.30 -12.66 5.12
C ILE A 496 -30.07 -12.48 4.22
N CYS A 497 -29.53 -13.58 3.67
CA CYS A 497 -28.38 -13.49 2.77
C CYS A 497 -28.70 -12.66 1.51
N THR A 498 -29.90 -12.79 0.94
CA THR A 498 -30.33 -11.98 -0.21
C THR A 498 -30.44 -10.51 0.15
N ARG A 499 -31.02 -10.18 1.31
CA ARG A 499 -31.11 -8.80 1.81
C ARG A 499 -29.71 -8.20 2.00
N ALA A 500 -28.83 -8.91 2.70
CA ALA A 500 -27.46 -8.47 2.93
C ALA A 500 -26.67 -8.29 1.63
N TYR A 501 -26.80 -9.22 0.67
CA TYR A 501 -26.17 -9.10 -0.65
C TYR A 501 -26.57 -7.81 -1.37
N ARG A 502 -27.88 -7.50 -1.41
CA ARG A 502 -28.38 -6.26 -2.04
C ARG A 502 -27.87 -5.03 -1.31
N LEU A 503 -27.90 -5.02 0.02
CA LEU A 503 -27.37 -3.90 0.80
C LEU A 503 -25.89 -3.63 0.51
N LEU A 504 -25.06 -4.68 0.51
CA LEU A 504 -23.63 -4.56 0.23
C LEU A 504 -23.36 -4.14 -1.22
N THR A 505 -23.96 -4.80 -2.19
CA THR A 505 -23.65 -4.57 -3.62
C THR A 505 -24.34 -3.34 -4.19
N GLU A 506 -25.56 -3.02 -3.79
CA GLU A 506 -26.32 -1.89 -4.36
C GLU A 506 -26.06 -0.57 -3.61
N LYS A 507 -25.88 -0.59 -2.27
CA LYS A 507 -25.64 0.65 -1.50
C LYS A 507 -24.18 0.99 -1.31
N LEU A 508 -23.31 -0.01 -1.17
CA LEU A 508 -21.88 0.22 -0.96
C LEU A 508 -21.03 -0.14 -2.16
N ASN A 509 -21.60 -0.69 -3.25
CA ASN A 509 -20.85 -1.25 -4.37
C ASN A 509 -19.78 -2.27 -3.93
N PHE A 510 -20.03 -2.99 -2.83
CA PHE A 510 -19.08 -3.92 -2.23
C PHE A 510 -18.79 -5.06 -3.22
N PRO A 511 -17.52 -5.46 -3.45
CA PRO A 511 -17.21 -6.50 -4.42
C PRO A 511 -17.86 -7.83 -4.03
N PRO A 512 -18.74 -8.43 -4.87
CA PRO A 512 -19.42 -9.68 -4.52
C PRO A 512 -18.45 -10.85 -4.31
N GLU A 513 -17.29 -10.83 -4.97
CA GLU A 513 -16.21 -11.81 -4.77
C GLU A 513 -15.58 -11.76 -3.37
N ASP A 514 -15.83 -10.71 -2.58
CA ASP A 514 -15.33 -10.54 -1.21
C ASP A 514 -16.40 -10.85 -0.14
N ILE A 515 -17.59 -11.29 -0.55
CA ILE A 515 -18.70 -11.65 0.35
C ILE A 515 -18.77 -13.17 0.50
N ILE A 516 -18.63 -13.64 1.74
CA ILE A 516 -18.81 -15.04 2.13
C ILE A 516 -20.08 -15.10 2.99
N PHE A 517 -21.03 -15.95 2.65
CA PHE A 517 -22.23 -16.13 3.49
C PHE A 517 -22.06 -17.33 4.41
N ASP A 518 -22.32 -17.11 5.70
CA ASP A 518 -22.50 -18.18 6.67
C ASP A 518 -24.00 -18.36 6.96
N PRO A 519 -24.64 -19.43 6.46
CA PRO A 519 -26.05 -19.69 6.69
C PRO A 519 -26.36 -20.23 8.10
N ASN A 520 -25.38 -20.27 9.03
CA ASN A 520 -25.42 -20.92 10.35
C ASN A 520 -25.59 -22.44 10.28
N ILE A 521 -24.53 -23.20 10.57
CA ILE A 521 -24.64 -24.64 10.79
C ILE A 521 -25.09 -24.88 12.24
N LEU A 522 -26.34 -25.34 12.42
CA LEU A 522 -26.93 -25.63 13.74
C LEU A 522 -26.98 -27.14 13.95
N THR A 523 -26.68 -27.62 15.15
CA THR A 523 -26.76 -29.06 15.52
C THR A 523 -28.05 -29.44 16.22
#